data_AF-A0A317FLK2-F1
#
_entry.id   AF-A0A317FLK2-F1
#
_cell.length_a   1.000
_cell.length_b   1.000
_cell.length_c   1.000
_cell.angle_alpha   90.00
_cell.angle_beta   90.00
_cell.angle_gamma   90.00
#
_symmetry.space_group_name_H-M   'P 1'
#
loop_
_entity.id
_entity.type
_entity.pdbx_description
1 polymer ?
#
loop_
_entity_poly.entity_id
_entity_poly.type
_entity_poly.pdbx_seq_one_letter_code
_entity_poly.pdbx_strand_id
1 'polypeptide(L)' 'MKKLQSTLVLMALASSSAVFASTDFETLDVDGSGAISQAEASVAAELMEQFAELDVDGNGELSKDEFSAY' A
#
# COMPACT_ATOMS: atom_id res chain seq x y z
N MET A 1 14.79 18.32 23.91
CA MET A 1 13.42 18.04 23.43
C MET A 1 13.50 17.91 21.92
N LYS A 2 13.31 16.70 21.40
CA LYS A 2 13.56 16.36 19.99
C LYS A 2 12.57 17.11 19.10
N LYS A 3 13.09 18.04 18.29
CA LYS A 3 12.41 18.60 17.12
C LYS A 3 12.77 17.73 15.91
N LEU A 4 12.03 17.91 14.81
CA LEU A 4 12.18 17.29 13.47
C LEU A 4 11.24 16.08 13.32
N GLN A 5 10.36 15.95 12.31
CA GLN A 5 10.29 16.59 11.00
C GLN A 5 8.93 16.28 10.30
N SER A 6 8.55 17.18 9.39
CA SER A 6 7.78 16.97 8.14
C SER A 6 6.30 16.61 8.20
N THR A 7 5.48 17.67 8.23
CA THR A 7 4.21 17.76 7.51
C THR A 7 4.49 17.81 6.00
N LEU A 8 4.13 16.77 5.25
CA LEU A 8 3.97 16.85 3.80
C LEU A 8 2.55 16.37 3.46
N VAL A 9 1.65 17.33 3.25
CA VAL A 9 0.38 17.11 2.58
C VAL A 9 0.70 17.01 1.08
N LEU A 10 0.47 15.85 0.47
CA LEU A 10 0.40 15.73 -0.98
C LEU A 10 -1.03 15.32 -1.36
N MET A 11 -1.80 16.32 -1.77
CA MET A 11 -3.07 16.15 -2.45
C MET A 11 -2.78 15.59 -3.85
N ALA A 12 -3.16 14.34 -4.12
CA ALA A 12 -3.24 13.80 -5.46
C ALA A 12 -4.66 13.24 -5.69
N LEU A 13 -5.55 14.11 -6.17
CA LEU A 13 -6.77 13.70 -6.85
C LEU A 13 -6.38 13.12 -8.22
N ALA A 14 -6.31 11.79 -8.32
CA ALA A 14 -6.33 11.11 -9.62
C ALA A 14 -7.44 10.06 -9.58
N SER A 15 -8.58 10.42 -10.18
CA SER A 15 -9.64 9.47 -10.49
C SER A 15 -9.14 8.45 -11.49
N SER A 16 -9.17 7.16 -11.15
CA SER A 16 -9.63 6.12 -12.07
C SER A 16 -9.92 4.82 -11.33
N SER A 17 -11.14 4.35 -11.54
CA SER A 17 -11.67 3.06 -11.15
C SER A 17 -10.83 1.91 -11.70
N ALA A 18 -10.12 1.20 -10.83
CA ALA A 18 -9.75 -0.19 -11.07
C ALA A 18 -10.60 -1.05 -10.14
N VAL A 19 -11.79 -1.37 -10.65
CA VAL A 19 -12.70 -2.31 -10.02
C VAL A 19 -12.33 -3.71 -10.52
N PHE A 20 -11.98 -4.56 -9.56
CA PHE A 20 -11.95 -6.03 -9.55
C PHE A 20 -10.69 -6.83 -9.93
N ALA A 21 -10.50 -7.80 -9.02
CA ALA A 21 -9.96 -9.17 -9.16
C ALA A 21 -8.43 -9.29 -8.98
N SER A 22 -7.88 -10.06 -8.03
CA SER A 22 -8.36 -11.35 -7.50
C SER A 22 -7.76 -11.70 -6.11
N THR A 23 -7.63 -10.71 -5.23
CA THR A 23 -7.49 -10.83 -3.77
C THR A 23 -7.91 -9.45 -3.28
N ASP A 24 -8.93 -9.35 -2.44
CA ASP A 24 -9.51 -8.05 -2.12
C ASP A 24 -8.46 -7.25 -1.35
N PHE A 25 -7.82 -6.29 -2.02
CA PHE A 25 -6.97 -5.29 -1.38
C PHE A 25 -7.62 -4.74 -0.10
N GLU A 26 -8.92 -4.47 -0.17
CA GLU A 26 -9.76 -4.03 0.98
C GLU A 26 -9.87 -5.07 2.11
N THR A 27 -9.59 -6.34 1.88
CA THR A 27 -9.53 -7.37 2.94
C THR A 27 -8.17 -7.45 3.61
N LEU A 28 -7.12 -7.01 2.93
CA LEU A 28 -5.77 -6.92 3.48
C LEU A 28 -5.54 -5.56 4.15
N ASP A 29 -6.12 -4.49 3.60
CA ASP A 29 -6.18 -3.13 4.14
C ASP A 29 -7.20 -3.09 5.29
N VAL A 30 -6.80 -3.61 6.44
CA VAL A 30 -7.65 -3.72 7.64
C VAL A 30 -7.81 -2.35 8.29
N ASP A 31 -6.81 -1.48 8.16
CA ASP A 31 -6.85 -0.13 8.71
C ASP A 31 -7.63 0.87 7.83
N GLY A 32 -7.82 0.55 6.54
CA GLY A 32 -8.55 1.37 5.58
C GLY A 32 -7.76 2.60 5.14
N SER A 33 -6.43 2.51 5.16
CA SER A 33 -5.54 3.60 4.75
C SER A 33 -5.52 3.80 3.23
N GLY A 34 -5.91 2.78 2.45
CA GLY A 34 -5.77 2.76 1.01
C GLY A 34 -4.39 2.27 0.54
N ALA A 35 -3.59 1.67 1.43
CA ALA A 35 -2.32 1.00 1.16
C ALA A 35 -2.21 -0.28 2.01
N ILE A 36 -1.45 -1.29 1.56
CA ILE A 36 -1.12 -2.48 2.36
C ILE A 36 0.21 -2.23 3.06
N SER A 37 0.19 -2.04 4.37
CA SER A 37 1.41 -1.94 5.17
C SER A 37 2.18 -3.27 5.18
N GLN A 38 3.50 -3.23 5.45
CA GLN A 38 4.28 -4.46 5.68
C GLN A 38 3.65 -5.39 6.73
N ALA A 39 3.04 -4.84 7.77
CA ALA A 39 2.34 -5.61 8.80
C ALA A 39 1.12 -6.36 8.25
N GLU A 40 0.37 -5.73 7.35
CA GLU A 40 -0.78 -6.33 6.68
C GLU A 40 -0.32 -7.32 5.63
N ALA A 41 0.70 -7.00 4.83
CA ALA A 41 1.31 -7.93 3.89
C ALA A 41 1.86 -9.18 4.57
N SER A 42 2.34 -9.07 5.81
CA SER A 42 2.85 -10.21 6.57
C SER A 42 1.81 -11.30 6.87
N VAL A 43 0.51 -10.98 6.78
CA VAL A 43 -0.56 -11.97 6.93
C VAL A 43 -0.66 -12.90 5.73
N ALA A 44 -0.12 -12.47 4.58
CA ALA A 44 -0.10 -13.20 3.33
C ALA A 44 1.37 -13.43 2.90
N ALA A 45 1.90 -14.63 3.19
CA ALA A 45 3.29 -14.96 2.91
C ALA A 45 3.68 -14.73 1.44
N GLU A 46 2.81 -15.07 0.50
CA GLU A 46 3.03 -14.87 -0.94
C GLU A 46 3.08 -13.39 -1.34
N LEU A 47 2.33 -12.53 -0.64
CA LEU A 47 2.38 -11.10 -0.83
C LEU A 47 3.64 -10.51 -0.23
N MET A 48 4.04 -10.96 0.97
CA MET A 48 5.27 -10.51 1.63
C MET A 48 6.52 -10.83 0.83
N GLU A 49 6.54 -11.97 0.12
CA GLU A 49 7.65 -12.34 -0.78
C GLU A 49 7.75 -11.40 -1.99
N GLN A 50 6.61 -10.97 -2.54
CA GLN A 50 6.57 -10.03 -3.67
C GLN A 50 6.52 -8.56 -3.24
N PHE A 51 6.34 -8.28 -1.94
CA PHE A 51 6.17 -6.94 -1.41
C PHE A 51 7.31 -6.01 -1.80
N ALA A 52 8.56 -6.47 -1.62
CA ALA A 52 9.73 -5.68 -1.98
C ALA A 52 9.91 -5.50 -3.50
N GLU A 53 9.25 -6.31 -4.32
CA GLU A 53 9.25 -6.19 -5.78
C GLU A 53 8.11 -5.27 -6.27
N LEU A 54 6.98 -5.26 -5.56
CA LEU A 54 5.82 -4.42 -5.83
C LEU A 54 5.96 -3.00 -5.24
N ASP A 55 6.68 -2.84 -4.14
CA ASP A 55 7.02 -1.55 -3.50
C ASP A 55 8.08 -0.83 -4.34
N VAL A 56 7.63 -0.21 -5.43
CA VAL A 56 8.49 0.43 -6.43
C VAL A 56 9.01 1.76 -5.88
N ASP A 57 8.22 2.44 -5.05
CA ASP A 57 8.61 3.71 -4.45
C ASP A 57 9.47 3.57 -3.19
N GLY A 58 9.50 2.36 -2.58
CA GLY A 58 10.32 2.01 -1.43
C GLY A 58 9.83 2.65 -0.14
N ASN A 59 8.53 2.96 -0.04
CA ASN A 59 7.95 3.61 1.12
C ASN A 59 7.63 2.62 2.26
N GLY A 60 7.62 1.31 1.98
CA GLY A 60 7.29 0.26 2.94
C GLY A 60 5.80 -0.08 3.06
N GLU A 61 4.98 0.31 2.07
CA GLU A 61 3.53 0.14 1.95
C GLU A 61 3.14 -0.06 0.47
N LEU A 62 2.27 -1.02 0.14
CA LEU A 62 1.81 -1.21 -1.24
C LEU A 62 0.55 -0.39 -1.51
N SER A 63 0.65 0.59 -2.39
CA SER A 63 -0.51 1.33 -2.86
C SER A 63 -1.45 0.44 -3.69
N LYS A 64 -2.71 0.83 -3.86
CA LYS A 64 -3.66 0.07 -4.70
C LYS A 64 -3.17 -0.12 -6.15
N ASP A 65 -2.41 0.85 -6.66
CA ASP A 65 -1.78 0.77 -7.98
C ASP A 65 -0.64 -0.26 -8.01
N GLU A 66 0.21 -0.30 -6.98
CA GLU A 66 1.31 -1.25 -6.83
C GLU A 66 0.79 -2.67 -6.60
N PHE A 67 -0.22 -2.81 -5.76
CA PHE A 67 -0.93 -4.07 -5.54
C PHE A 67 -1.67 -4.55 -6.80
N SER A 68 -2.11 -3.66 -7.70
CA SER A 68 -2.73 -4.08 -8.96
C SER A 68 -1.75 -4.76 -9.93
N ALA A 69 -0.44 -4.69 -9.66
CA ALA A 69 0.58 -5.40 -10.43
C ALA A 69 0.86 -6.83 -9.91
N TYR A 70 0.25 -7.22 -8.77
CA TYR A 70 0.29 -8.55 -8.14
C TYR A 70 -0.79 -9.48 -8.70
#